data_AF-A0A0J8UEF9-F1
#
_entry.id   AF-A0A0J8UEF9-F1
#
_cell.length_a   1.000
_cell.length_b   1.000
_cell.length_c   1.000
_cell.angle_alpha   90.00
_cell.angle_beta   90.00
_cell.angle_gamma   90.00
#
_symmetry.space_group_name_H-M   'P 1'
#
loop_
_entity.id
_entity.type
_entity.pdbx_description
1 polymer ?
#
loop_
_entity_poly.entity_id
_entity_poly.type
_entity_poly.pdbx_seq_one_letter_code
_entity_poly.pdbx_strand_id
1 'polypeptide(L)'
;MTCAYETRTALYTTVEHAAAMALSVAATSTSDPVRAQSARRLYPLIDHSAAGDGGLARRRASALTALIADVSSSAPADDPRRGLVLAAEQWMLHPMPETGATLLHAARHTALSPCTTPEMVERAWLVGPGIELALAGMRTRGLDGELSAPFLSLTRAAAEHVVPMVWVAHQIGVPRDRLYRCIRAVDQQQWRSLLP
;
A
#
# COMPACT_ATOMS: atom_id res chain seq x y z
N MET A 1 18.77 -6.41 -14.14
CA MET A 1 19.04 -6.43 -12.67
C MET A 1 18.72 -5.09 -12.00
N THR A 2 18.84 -3.96 -12.68
CA THR A 2 18.58 -2.59 -12.16
C THR A 2 17.11 -2.32 -11.80
N CYS A 3 16.17 -2.69 -12.67
CA CYS A 3 14.72 -2.47 -12.48
C CYS A 3 14.14 -3.11 -11.19
N ALA A 4 14.54 -4.35 -10.86
CA ALA A 4 14.10 -5.03 -9.64
C ALA A 4 14.68 -4.40 -8.36
N TYR A 5 15.88 -3.83 -8.44
CA TYR A 5 16.52 -3.14 -7.31
C TYR A 5 15.87 -1.78 -7.05
N GLU A 6 15.56 -1.04 -8.11
CA GLU A 6 14.86 0.26 -8.03
C GLU A 6 13.46 0.09 -7.45
N THR A 7 12.70 -0.91 -7.94
CA THR A 7 11.37 -1.25 -7.43
C THR A 7 11.41 -1.58 -5.93
N ARG A 8 12.38 -2.38 -5.49
CA ARG A 8 12.56 -2.71 -4.06
C ARG A 8 12.91 -1.50 -3.23
N THR A 9 13.80 -0.64 -3.73
CA THR A 9 14.24 0.56 -3.01
C THR A 9 13.08 1.53 -2.80
N ALA A 10 12.21 1.67 -3.80
CA ALA A 10 11.02 2.52 -3.73
C ALA A 10 10.06 2.13 -2.60
N LEU A 11 10.04 0.87 -2.15
CA LEU A 11 9.16 0.40 -1.08
C LEU A 11 9.47 1.00 0.30
N TYR A 12 10.66 1.56 0.49
CA TYR A 12 11.11 2.14 1.76
C TYR A 12 11.75 3.52 1.59
N THR A 13 11.39 4.26 0.53
CA THR A 13 11.83 5.66 0.35
C THR A 13 11.09 6.62 1.29
N THR A 14 9.84 6.32 1.59
CA THR A 14 8.98 7.10 2.49
C THR A 14 8.33 6.20 3.52
N VAL A 15 7.87 6.80 4.63
CA VAL A 15 7.24 6.05 5.73
C VAL A 15 5.89 5.49 5.28
N GLU A 16 5.21 6.20 4.39
CA GLU A 16 3.95 5.85 3.74
C GLU A 16 4.13 4.63 2.82
N HIS A 17 5.22 4.57 2.05
CA HIS A 17 5.54 3.38 1.24
C HIS A 17 5.82 2.16 2.12
N ALA A 18 6.56 2.35 3.20
CA ALA A 18 6.82 1.29 4.17
C ALA A 18 5.53 0.82 4.87
N ALA A 19 4.63 1.73 5.22
CA ALA A 19 3.32 1.41 5.79
C ALA A 19 2.42 0.68 4.78
N ALA A 20 2.41 1.10 3.52
CA ALA A 20 1.67 0.44 2.45
C ALA A 20 2.20 -0.98 2.17
N MET A 21 3.52 -1.16 2.22
CA MET A 21 4.15 -2.48 2.16
C MET A 21 3.70 -3.37 3.32
N ALA A 22 3.69 -2.85 4.55
CA ALA A 22 3.24 -3.60 5.73
C ALA A 22 1.76 -4.02 5.60
N LEU A 23 0.90 -3.11 5.15
CA LEU A 23 -0.52 -3.41 4.94
C LEU A 23 -0.73 -4.45 3.82
N SER A 24 0.05 -4.37 2.75
CA SER A 24 0.07 -5.36 1.67
C SER A 24 0.44 -6.75 2.20
N VAL A 25 1.51 -6.85 2.99
CA VAL A 25 1.96 -8.09 3.64
C VAL A 25 0.89 -8.64 4.58
N ALA A 26 0.24 -7.78 5.36
CA ALA A 26 -0.80 -8.21 6.29
C ALA A 26 -2.05 -8.73 5.56
N ALA A 27 -2.46 -8.05 4.49
CA ALA A 27 -3.60 -8.46 3.67
C ALA A 27 -3.37 -9.77 2.90
N THR A 28 -2.14 -10.11 2.52
CA THR A 28 -1.84 -11.40 1.88
C THR A 28 -1.62 -12.54 2.87
N SER A 29 -1.30 -12.22 4.13
CA SER A 29 -1.04 -13.24 5.17
C SER A 29 -2.32 -13.68 5.90
N THR A 30 -3.41 -12.90 5.82
CA THR A 30 -4.71 -13.31 6.38
C THR A 30 -5.40 -14.32 5.47
N SER A 31 -5.85 -15.43 6.04
CA SER A 31 -6.64 -16.45 5.34
C SER A 31 -8.14 -16.14 5.33
N ASP A 32 -8.58 -15.13 6.08
CA ASP A 32 -9.97 -14.71 6.19
C ASP A 32 -10.29 -13.58 5.19
N PRO A 33 -11.15 -13.82 4.18
CA PRO A 33 -11.49 -12.82 3.16
C PRO A 33 -12.21 -11.59 3.74
N VAL A 34 -12.92 -11.72 4.87
CA VAL A 34 -13.60 -10.59 5.54
C VAL A 34 -12.59 -9.68 6.24
N ARG A 35 -11.54 -10.27 6.81
CA ARG A 35 -10.42 -9.51 7.40
C ARG A 35 -9.55 -8.86 6.32
N ALA A 36 -9.32 -9.53 5.20
CA ALA A 36 -8.66 -8.92 4.04
C ALA A 36 -9.43 -7.68 3.53
N GLN A 37 -10.77 -7.75 3.47
CA GLN A 37 -11.59 -6.60 3.14
C GLN A 37 -11.53 -5.48 4.20
N SER A 38 -11.28 -5.83 5.47
CA SER A 38 -11.08 -4.85 6.55
C SER A 38 -9.74 -4.13 6.45
N ALA A 39 -8.69 -4.78 5.92
CA ALA A 39 -7.39 -4.13 5.64
C ALA A 39 -7.53 -2.93 4.71
N ARG A 40 -8.45 -2.98 3.73
CA ARG A 40 -8.76 -1.84 2.86
C ARG A 40 -9.22 -0.60 3.63
N ARG A 41 -9.96 -0.79 4.73
CA ARG A 41 -10.42 0.33 5.57
C ARG A 41 -9.28 0.97 6.37
N LEU A 42 -8.16 0.27 6.54
CA LEU A 42 -6.98 0.77 7.22
C LEU A 42 -6.06 1.55 6.28
N TYR A 43 -6.14 1.32 4.96
CA TYR A 43 -5.30 2.01 3.98
C TYR A 43 -5.32 3.55 4.12
N PRO A 44 -6.49 4.22 4.23
CA PRO A 44 -6.52 5.68 4.41
C PRO A 44 -5.87 6.19 5.70
N LEU A 45 -5.64 5.32 6.70
CA LEU A 45 -4.98 5.70 7.94
C LEU A 45 -3.50 6.06 7.71
N ILE A 46 -2.89 5.57 6.62
CA ILE A 46 -1.51 5.93 6.25
C ILE A 46 -1.39 7.45 6.09
N ASP A 47 -2.27 8.08 5.30
CA ASP A 47 -2.28 9.54 5.10
C ASP A 47 -2.56 10.30 6.40
N HIS A 48 -3.47 9.79 7.23
CA HIS A 48 -3.81 10.42 8.50
C HIS A 48 -2.65 10.40 9.49
N SER A 49 -1.96 9.27 9.60
CA SER A 49 -0.76 9.13 10.42
C SER A 49 0.39 9.96 9.85
N ALA A 50 0.58 10.01 8.53
CA ALA A 50 1.56 10.85 7.86
C ALA A 50 1.36 12.36 8.13
N ALA A 51 0.10 12.80 8.26
CA ALA A 51 -0.23 14.17 8.66
C ALA A 51 0.11 14.48 10.14
N GLY A 52 0.71 13.54 10.88
CA GLY A 52 1.10 13.69 12.28
C GLY A 52 -0.02 13.39 13.28
N ASP A 53 -1.21 12.99 12.83
CA ASP A 53 -2.35 12.66 13.69
C ASP A 53 -2.64 11.15 13.71
N GLY A 54 -2.08 10.46 14.70
CA GLY A 54 -2.42 9.06 14.98
C GLY A 54 -3.82 8.85 15.58
N GLY A 55 -4.62 9.90 15.79
CA GLY A 55 -5.90 9.84 16.48
C GLY A 55 -6.92 8.94 15.79
N LEU A 56 -7.01 9.01 14.46
CA LEU A 56 -7.89 8.14 13.68
C LEU A 56 -7.41 6.69 13.71
N ALA A 57 -6.09 6.46 13.65
CA ALA A 57 -5.52 5.13 13.79
C ALA A 57 -5.78 4.53 15.18
N ARG A 58 -5.62 5.32 16.25
CA ARG A 58 -5.93 4.91 17.63
C ARG A 58 -7.41 4.54 17.81
N ARG A 59 -8.34 5.27 17.18
CA ARG A 59 -9.78 4.89 17.16
C ARG A 59 -10.05 3.58 16.43
N ARG A 60 -9.12 3.14 15.58
CA ARG A 60 -9.18 1.88 14.83
C ARG A 60 -8.17 0.85 15.32
N ALA A 61 -7.54 1.07 16.48
CA ALA A 61 -6.47 0.23 17.00
C ALA A 61 -6.86 -1.25 17.03
N SER A 62 -8.06 -1.60 17.50
CA SER A 62 -8.51 -2.99 17.54
C SER A 62 -8.52 -3.67 16.17
N ALA A 63 -8.88 -2.95 15.10
CA ALA A 63 -8.88 -3.49 13.74
C ALA A 63 -7.45 -3.64 13.19
N LEU A 64 -6.56 -2.71 13.53
CA LEU A 64 -5.15 -2.75 13.16
C LEU A 64 -4.45 -3.92 13.87
N THR A 65 -4.61 -4.04 15.19
CA THR A 65 -4.05 -5.13 16.00
C THR A 65 -4.58 -6.49 15.57
N ALA A 66 -5.87 -6.61 15.25
CA ALA A 66 -6.44 -7.86 14.75
C ALA A 66 -5.77 -8.32 13.44
N LEU A 67 -5.50 -7.39 12.52
CA LEU A 67 -4.82 -7.69 11.26
C LEU A 67 -3.36 -8.11 11.47
N ILE A 68 -2.68 -7.52 12.46
CA ILE A 68 -1.29 -7.84 12.81
C ILE A 68 -1.17 -9.18 13.54
N ALA A 69 -2.16 -9.53 14.35
CA ALA A 69 -2.23 -10.81 15.04
C ALA A 69 -2.23 -11.97 14.05
N ASP A 70 -2.92 -11.84 12.91
CA ASP A 70 -2.95 -12.86 11.85
C ASP A 70 -1.54 -13.12 11.30
N VAL A 71 -0.79 -12.06 10.97
CA VAL A 71 0.61 -12.16 10.51
C VAL A 71 1.48 -12.81 11.58
N SER A 72 1.37 -12.34 12.83
CA SER A 72 2.17 -12.85 13.95
C SER A 72 1.89 -14.31 14.30
N SER A 73 0.68 -14.81 14.02
CA SER A 73 0.29 -16.20 14.24
C SER A 73 0.77 -17.15 13.15
N SER A 74 0.88 -16.64 11.91
CA SER A 74 1.24 -17.41 10.72
C SER A 74 2.74 -17.50 10.46
N ALA A 75 3.51 -16.53 10.97
CA ALA A 75 4.93 -16.37 10.67
C ALA A 75 5.83 -16.72 11.87
N PRO A 76 7.00 -17.36 11.63
CA PRO A 76 8.03 -17.56 12.66
C PRO A 76 8.40 -16.26 13.39
N ALA A 77 8.92 -16.38 14.62
CA ALA A 77 9.27 -15.22 15.42
C ALA A 77 10.37 -14.35 14.79
N ASP A 78 11.25 -14.96 14.01
CA ASP A 78 12.34 -14.35 13.26
C ASP A 78 11.93 -13.88 11.85
N ASP A 79 10.67 -14.02 11.46
CA ASP A 79 10.19 -13.56 10.16
C ASP A 79 10.18 -12.03 10.09
N PRO A 80 10.90 -11.41 9.14
CA PRO A 80 11.00 -9.96 9.03
C PRO A 80 9.64 -9.28 8.76
N ARG A 81 8.68 -10.01 8.15
CA ARG A 81 7.32 -9.52 7.92
C ARG A 81 6.60 -9.18 9.22
N ARG A 82 6.87 -9.94 10.30
CA ARG A 82 6.31 -9.67 11.62
C ARG A 82 6.83 -8.35 12.20
N GLY A 83 8.14 -8.12 12.09
CA GLY A 83 8.76 -6.86 12.51
C GLY A 83 8.21 -5.66 11.73
N LEU A 84 7.99 -5.83 10.42
CA LEU A 84 7.40 -4.80 9.56
C LEU A 84 6.00 -4.39 10.00
N VAL A 85 5.09 -5.35 10.22
CA VAL A 85 3.69 -5.02 10.57
C VAL A 85 3.57 -4.45 11.98
N LEU A 86 4.42 -4.86 12.92
CA LEU A 86 4.49 -4.26 14.26
C LEU A 86 5.03 -2.83 14.22
N ALA A 87 6.08 -2.57 13.44
CA ALA A 87 6.60 -1.21 13.27
C ALA A 87 5.56 -0.30 12.60
N ALA A 88 4.78 -0.83 11.64
CA ALA A 88 3.71 -0.10 10.99
C ALA A 88 2.58 0.24 11.97
N GLU A 89 2.20 -0.70 12.84
CA GLU A 89 1.25 -0.44 13.93
C GLU A 89 1.70 0.72 14.81
N GLN A 90 2.94 0.63 15.28
CA GLN A 90 3.51 1.59 16.21
C GLN A 90 3.53 2.99 15.59
N TRP A 91 4.02 3.11 14.35
CA TRP A 91 4.03 4.38 13.64
C TRP A 91 2.61 4.90 13.37
N MET A 92 1.66 4.06 12.95
CA MET A 92 0.30 4.51 12.71
C MET A 92 -0.37 5.07 13.98
N LEU A 93 -0.19 4.37 15.11
CA LEU A 93 -0.76 4.78 16.40
C LEU A 93 -0.05 6.00 17.00
N HIS A 94 1.26 6.14 16.73
CA HIS A 94 2.13 7.17 17.29
C HIS A 94 3.11 7.71 16.23
N PRO A 95 2.64 8.53 15.27
CA PRO A 95 3.47 8.98 14.15
C PRO A 95 4.52 9.98 14.61
N MET A 96 5.68 9.46 15.00
CA MET A 96 6.85 10.22 15.46
C MET A 96 8.06 9.89 14.58
N PRO A 97 9.04 10.81 14.42
CA PRO A 97 10.24 10.57 13.62
C PRO A 97 10.95 9.26 13.98
N GLU A 98 11.03 8.91 15.26
CA GLU A 98 11.67 7.69 15.74
C GLU A 98 10.93 6.44 15.26
N THR A 99 9.60 6.42 15.41
CA THR A 99 8.76 5.30 14.95
C THR A 99 8.75 5.18 13.42
N GLY A 100 8.85 6.30 12.71
CA GLY A 100 9.00 6.32 11.25
C GLY A 100 10.33 5.72 10.81
N ALA A 101 11.43 6.07 11.48
CA ALA A 101 12.74 5.48 11.22
C ALA A 101 12.75 3.96 11.48
N THR A 102 12.10 3.50 12.56
CA THR A 102 11.92 2.06 12.83
C THR A 102 11.16 1.36 11.70
N LEU A 103 10.07 1.96 11.22
CA LEU A 103 9.28 1.41 10.12
C LEU A 103 10.08 1.33 8.81
N LEU A 104 10.80 2.39 8.45
CA LEU A 104 11.69 2.40 7.28
C LEU A 104 12.76 1.30 7.36
N HIS A 105 13.37 1.13 8.54
CA HIS A 105 14.35 0.08 8.76
C HIS A 105 13.74 -1.32 8.59
N ALA A 106 12.57 -1.57 9.19
CA ALA A 106 11.87 -2.85 9.07
C ALA A 106 11.43 -3.15 7.63
N ALA A 107 10.97 -2.14 6.89
CA ALA A 107 10.60 -2.27 5.49
C ALA A 107 11.82 -2.59 4.62
N ARG A 108 12.94 -1.91 4.82
CA ARG A 108 14.20 -2.23 4.13
C ARG A 108 14.66 -3.65 4.43
N HIS A 109 14.66 -4.05 5.70
CA HIS A 109 15.05 -5.39 6.11
C HIS A 109 14.17 -6.47 5.45
N THR A 110 12.86 -6.24 5.41
CA THR A 110 11.91 -7.13 4.74
C THR A 110 12.14 -7.16 3.24
N ALA A 111 12.23 -6.01 2.57
CA ALA A 111 12.36 -5.91 1.11
C ALA A 111 13.63 -6.60 0.57
N LEU A 112 14.69 -6.65 1.38
CA LEU A 112 15.97 -7.28 1.05
C LEU A 112 16.09 -8.73 1.58
N SER A 113 15.11 -9.22 2.32
CA SER A 113 15.12 -10.57 2.87
C SER A 113 14.90 -11.64 1.78
N PRO A 114 15.53 -12.83 1.89
CA PRO A 114 15.27 -13.96 1.00
C PRO A 114 13.82 -14.43 0.97
N CYS A 115 13.04 -14.18 2.03
CA CYS A 115 11.62 -14.56 2.08
C CYS A 115 10.72 -13.64 1.23
N THR A 116 11.24 -12.53 0.71
CA THR A 116 10.46 -11.57 -0.07
C THR A 116 10.44 -11.98 -1.54
N THR A 117 9.30 -12.51 -1.96
CA THR A 117 9.07 -12.96 -3.34
C THR A 117 8.89 -11.78 -4.30
N PRO A 118 9.14 -11.96 -5.61
CA PRO A 118 8.86 -10.93 -6.61
C PRO A 118 7.39 -10.46 -6.59
N GLU A 119 6.46 -11.38 -6.36
CA GLU A 119 5.02 -11.09 -6.28
C GLU A 119 4.69 -10.19 -5.07
N MET A 120 5.37 -10.39 -3.93
CA MET A 120 5.22 -9.49 -2.78
C MET A 120 5.75 -8.09 -3.09
N VAL A 121 6.90 -8.00 -3.78
CA VAL A 121 7.48 -6.71 -4.21
C VAL A 121 6.53 -5.99 -5.15
N GLU A 122 5.99 -6.68 -6.15
CA GLU A 122 5.04 -6.13 -7.12
C GLU A 122 3.76 -5.62 -6.41
N ARG A 123 3.18 -6.43 -5.52
CA ARG A 123 2.00 -6.01 -4.74
C ARG A 123 2.27 -4.82 -3.83
N ALA A 124 3.41 -4.80 -3.13
CA ALA A 124 3.79 -3.69 -2.29
C ALA A 124 4.03 -2.42 -3.11
N TRP A 125 4.63 -2.55 -4.30
CA TRP A 125 4.84 -1.43 -5.21
C TRP A 125 3.51 -0.86 -5.70
N LEU A 126 2.57 -1.72 -6.13
CA LEU A 126 1.24 -1.30 -6.61
C LEU A 126 0.51 -0.40 -5.62
N VAL A 127 0.61 -0.68 -4.31
CA VAL A 127 -0.18 0.01 -3.28
C VAL A 127 0.61 1.07 -2.52
N GLY A 128 1.90 1.25 -2.81
CA GLY A 128 2.72 2.36 -2.31
C GLY A 128 3.15 3.26 -3.48
N PRO A 129 4.41 3.15 -3.97
CA PRO A 129 4.93 4.02 -5.04
C PRO A 129 4.07 4.04 -6.31
N GLY A 130 3.52 2.90 -6.72
CA GLY A 130 2.73 2.77 -7.94
C GLY A 130 1.44 3.57 -7.88
N ILE A 131 0.68 3.50 -6.78
CA ILE A 131 -0.55 4.27 -6.65
C ILE A 131 -0.25 5.77 -6.52
N GLU A 132 0.84 6.17 -5.86
CA GLU A 132 1.29 7.57 -5.87
C GLU A 132 1.56 8.08 -7.30
N LEU A 133 2.29 7.28 -8.09
CA LEU A 133 2.54 7.56 -9.51
C LEU A 133 1.22 7.67 -10.30
N ALA A 134 0.24 6.80 -10.04
CA ALA A 134 -1.06 6.86 -10.68
C ALA A 134 -1.86 8.11 -10.29
N LEU A 135 -1.85 8.50 -9.01
CA LEU A 135 -2.50 9.72 -8.55
C LEU A 135 -1.87 10.96 -9.20
N ALA A 136 -0.54 11.05 -9.24
CA ALA A 136 0.17 12.14 -9.90
C ALA A 136 -0.13 12.19 -11.41
N GLY A 137 -0.13 11.03 -12.07
CA GLY A 137 -0.47 10.87 -13.48
C GLY A 137 -1.89 11.33 -13.81
N MET A 138 -2.88 10.91 -13.02
CA MET A 138 -4.29 11.27 -13.20
C MET A 138 -4.57 12.74 -12.86
N ARG A 139 -3.91 13.33 -11.86
CA ARG A 139 -4.03 14.78 -11.57
C ARG A 139 -3.50 15.63 -12.71
N THR A 140 -2.46 15.16 -13.40
CA THR A 140 -1.81 15.90 -14.50
C THR A 140 -2.55 15.72 -15.83
N ARG A 141 -2.95 14.49 -16.15
CA ARG A 141 -3.50 14.11 -17.47
C ARG A 141 -5.03 14.00 -17.50
N GLY A 142 -5.67 14.04 -16.33
CA GLY A 142 -7.08 13.74 -16.18
C GLY A 142 -7.36 12.24 -16.20
N LEU A 143 -8.63 11.89 -16.40
CA LEU A 143 -9.10 10.50 -16.50
C LEU A 143 -9.34 10.04 -17.94
N ASP A 144 -9.32 10.98 -18.88
CA ASP A 144 -9.74 10.75 -20.25
C ASP A 144 -8.50 10.57 -21.15
N GLY A 145 -8.66 9.85 -22.26
CA GLY A 145 -7.61 9.64 -23.26
C GLY A 145 -6.65 8.48 -23.00
N GLU A 146 -5.93 8.07 -24.05
CA GLU A 146 -5.03 6.91 -24.03
C GLU A 146 -3.84 7.07 -23.08
N LEU A 147 -3.34 8.30 -22.91
CA LEU A 147 -2.22 8.59 -22.01
C LEU A 147 -2.56 8.39 -20.52
N SER A 148 -3.86 8.34 -20.18
CA SER A 148 -4.35 8.09 -18.83
C SER A 148 -4.52 6.59 -18.54
N ALA A 149 -4.55 5.76 -19.58
CA ALA A 149 -4.90 4.35 -19.49
C ALA A 149 -3.93 3.52 -18.63
N PRO A 150 -2.60 3.72 -18.67
CA PRO A 150 -1.68 3.04 -17.75
C PRO A 150 -1.92 3.38 -16.27
N PHE A 151 -2.28 4.61 -15.93
CA PHE A 151 -2.55 5.03 -14.54
C PHE A 151 -3.90 4.51 -14.02
N LEU A 152 -4.92 4.48 -14.89
CA LEU A 152 -6.21 3.84 -14.59
C LEU A 152 -6.04 2.33 -14.41
N SER A 153 -5.22 1.69 -15.26
CA SER A 153 -4.86 0.28 -15.17
C SER A 153 -4.14 -0.02 -13.85
N LEU A 154 -3.23 0.87 -13.42
CA LEU A 154 -2.51 0.73 -12.16
C LEU A 154 -3.47 0.85 -10.98
N THR A 155 -4.32 1.88 -11.00
CA THR A 155 -5.35 2.10 -9.98
C THR A 155 -6.25 0.88 -9.82
N ARG A 156 -6.61 0.23 -10.94
CA ARG A 156 -7.39 -1.03 -10.93
C ARG A 156 -6.66 -2.13 -10.17
N ALA A 157 -5.40 -2.39 -10.54
CA ALA A 157 -4.60 -3.45 -9.93
C ALA A 157 -4.38 -3.20 -8.43
N ALA A 158 -4.11 -1.95 -8.04
CA ALA A 158 -3.96 -1.56 -6.64
C ALA A 158 -5.27 -1.73 -5.84
N ALA A 159 -6.42 -1.46 -6.47
CA ALA A 159 -7.73 -1.59 -5.84
C ALA A 159 -8.24 -3.03 -5.71
N GLU A 160 -7.77 -3.93 -6.57
CA GLU A 160 -7.96 -5.38 -6.40
C GLU A 160 -7.20 -5.91 -5.18
N HIS A 161 -6.15 -5.21 -4.74
CA HIS A 161 -5.40 -5.54 -3.53
C HIS A 161 -5.95 -4.84 -2.28
N VAL A 162 -5.35 -3.73 -1.85
CA VAL A 162 -5.71 -3.04 -0.58
C VAL A 162 -6.18 -1.59 -0.74
N VAL A 163 -6.05 -0.98 -1.92
CA VAL A 163 -6.35 0.46 -2.10
C VAL A 163 -7.85 0.69 -2.32
N PRO A 164 -8.54 1.49 -1.48
CA PRO A 164 -9.96 1.76 -1.69
C PRO A 164 -10.19 2.70 -2.87
N MET A 165 -11.02 2.29 -3.84
CA MET A 165 -11.44 3.15 -4.96
C MET A 165 -12.05 4.49 -4.52
N VAL A 166 -12.77 4.50 -3.38
CA VAL A 166 -13.35 5.72 -2.81
C VAL A 166 -12.25 6.69 -2.36
N TRP A 167 -11.18 6.16 -1.77
CA TRP A 167 -10.02 6.95 -1.37
C TRP A 167 -9.34 7.54 -2.60
N VAL A 168 -9.11 6.74 -3.66
CA VAL A 168 -8.51 7.23 -4.91
C VAL A 168 -9.34 8.37 -5.52
N ALA A 169 -10.67 8.18 -5.62
CA ALA A 169 -11.58 9.19 -6.16
C ALA A 169 -11.50 10.51 -5.38
N HIS A 170 -11.43 10.42 -4.04
CA HIS A 170 -11.23 11.58 -3.16
C HIS A 170 -9.87 12.25 -3.42
N GLN A 171 -8.78 11.47 -3.50
CA GLN A 171 -7.42 11.99 -3.72
C GLN A 171 -7.24 12.77 -5.03
N ILE A 172 -8.00 12.44 -6.07
CA ILE A 172 -7.94 13.13 -7.37
C ILE A 172 -9.14 14.07 -7.61
N GLY A 173 -10.02 14.24 -6.62
CA GLY A 173 -11.13 15.20 -6.68
C GLY A 173 -12.22 14.86 -7.71
N VAL A 174 -12.50 13.59 -7.96
CA VAL A 174 -13.49 13.14 -8.96
C VAL A 174 -14.63 12.33 -8.33
N PRO A 175 -15.83 12.33 -8.93
CA PRO A 175 -16.89 11.42 -8.50
C PRO A 175 -16.47 9.96 -8.66
N ARG A 176 -16.74 9.15 -7.62
CA ARG A 176 -16.43 7.72 -7.60
C ARG A 176 -16.94 6.97 -8.83
N ASP A 177 -18.17 7.27 -9.26
CA ASP A 177 -18.80 6.58 -10.40
C ASP A 177 -18.17 6.97 -11.75
N ARG A 178 -17.56 8.16 -11.84
CA ARG A 178 -16.74 8.53 -13.00
C ARG A 178 -15.49 7.66 -13.05
N LEU A 179 -14.76 7.57 -11.95
CA LEU A 179 -13.54 6.76 -11.86
C LEU A 179 -13.80 5.28 -12.18
N TYR A 180 -14.88 4.71 -11.65
CA TYR A 180 -15.27 3.32 -11.95
C TYR A 180 -15.53 3.08 -13.44
N ARG A 181 -16.18 4.02 -14.14
CA ARG A 181 -16.43 3.87 -15.58
C ARG A 181 -15.13 3.88 -16.38
N CYS A 182 -14.21 4.80 -16.07
CA CYS A 182 -12.92 4.89 -16.74
C CYS A 182 -12.09 3.60 -16.53
N ILE A 183 -12.02 3.09 -15.31
CA ILE A 183 -11.21 1.90 -14.97
C ILE A 183 -11.75 0.61 -15.60
N ARG A 184 -13.07 0.50 -15.78
CA ARG A 184 -13.65 -0.70 -16.43
C ARG A 184 -13.27 -0.83 -17.90
N ALA A 185 -12.98 0.28 -18.56
CA ALA A 185 -12.69 0.33 -19.99
C ALA A 185 -11.21 0.08 -20.33
N VAL A 186 -10.30 0.11 -19.34
CA VAL A 186 -8.87 -0.06 -19.58
C VAL A 186 -8.43 -1.52 -19.46
N ASP A 187 -7.43 -1.88 -20.27
CA ASP A 187 -6.69 -3.14 -20.15
C ASP A 187 -6.01 -3.23 -18.78
N GLN A 188 -6.14 -4.39 -18.14
CA GLN A 188 -5.63 -4.70 -16.81
C GLN A 188 -4.10 -4.74 -16.72
N GLN A 189 -3.39 -4.80 -17.85
CA GLN A 189 -1.94 -4.99 -17.85
C GLN A 189 -1.13 -3.79 -18.36
N GLN A 190 -1.79 -2.73 -18.83
CA GLN A 190 -1.10 -1.53 -19.32
C GLN A 190 -0.23 -0.86 -18.26
N TRP A 191 -0.57 -1.00 -16.98
CA TRP A 191 0.25 -0.44 -15.90
C TRP A 191 1.65 -1.04 -15.81
N ARG A 192 1.90 -2.24 -16.37
CA ARG A 192 3.26 -2.82 -16.37
C ARG A 192 4.27 -1.99 -17.15
N SER A 193 3.81 -1.14 -18.07
CA SER A 193 4.65 -0.14 -18.73
C SER A 193 5.21 0.93 -17.77
N LEU A 194 4.66 1.03 -16.55
CA LEU A 194 5.05 1.99 -15.51
C LEU A 194 6.00 1.40 -14.45
N LEU A 195 6.33 0.11 -14.55
CA LEU A 195 7.33 -0.47 -13.65
C LEU A 195 8.71 0.16 -13.94
N PRO A 196 9.48 0.55 -12.91
CA PRO A 196 10.85 1.04 -13.05
C PRO A 196 11.77 0.00 -13.70
#